data_AF-A0A0F9WTD5-F1
#
_entry.id   AF-A0A0F9WTD5-F1
#
_cell.length_a   1.000
_cell.length_b   1.000
_cell.length_c   1.000
_cell.angle_alpha   90.00
_cell.angle_beta   90.00
_cell.angle_gamma   90.00
#
_symmetry.space_group_name_H-M   'P 1'
#
loop_
_entity.id
_entity.type
_entity.pdbx_description
1 polymer ?
#
loop_
_entity_poly.entity_id
_entity_poly.type
_entity_poly.pdbx_seq_one_letter_code
_entity_poly.pdbx_strand_id
1 'polypeptide(L)'
;MKRQEGFTLIELMVVLSIIMMLLSFLTPSIFEQYKFAQIRGAVEQGHQILNTCELARQKATIAVRNPVTLQVTTSFHGEVTDWTSVTQLDALLDGDHYLPVMSPFNTPYLFKMQERFCTVGVQVDEALDGWEGYETSPLAGGHTLIQVSTPYAKPVTTDWVQFQKRTLSGETSR
;
A
#
# COMPACT_ATOMS: atom_id res chain seq x y z
N MET A 1 31.42 44.31 35.01
CA MET A 1 31.73 43.13 34.17
C MET A 1 31.14 41.91 34.86
N LYS A 2 30.16 41.22 34.24
CA LYS A 2 29.58 39.99 34.81
C LYS A 2 30.61 38.86 34.66
N ARG A 3 30.99 38.25 35.78
CA ARG A 3 31.88 37.09 35.83
C ARG A 3 31.10 35.90 35.26
N GLN A 4 31.49 35.38 34.11
CA GLN A 4 31.00 34.09 33.64
C GLN A 4 31.66 33.03 34.51
N GLU A 5 30.88 32.42 35.40
CA GLU A 5 31.34 31.26 36.16
C GLU A 5 31.42 30.07 35.18
N GLY A 6 32.62 29.51 35.06
CA GLY A 6 32.87 28.38 34.16
C GLY A 6 32.23 27.10 34.69
N PHE A 7 31.65 26.33 33.79
CA PHE A 7 31.01 25.04 34.08
C PHE A 7 32.02 24.06 34.70
N THR A 8 31.66 23.42 35.82
CA THR A 8 32.56 22.47 36.48
C THR A 8 32.44 21.07 35.87
N LEU A 9 33.53 20.29 35.91
CA LEU A 9 33.53 18.90 35.41
C LEU A 9 32.53 18.00 36.16
N ILE A 10 32.32 18.26 37.45
CA ILE A 10 31.35 17.54 38.28
C ILE A 10 29.92 17.84 37.83
N GLU A 11 29.61 19.12 37.58
CA GLU A 11 28.30 19.53 37.07
C GLU A 11 27.99 18.88 35.70
N LEU A 12 28.99 18.76 34.83
CA LEU A 12 28.87 18.01 33.58
C LEU A 12 28.57 16.52 33.82
N MET A 13 29.27 15.87 34.75
CA MET A 13 29.04 14.46 35.05
C MET A 13 27.65 14.21 35.65
N VAL A 14 27.17 15.10 36.52
CA VAL A 14 25.82 15.00 37.10
C VAL A 14 24.75 15.20 36.03
N VAL A 15 24.93 16.16 35.12
CA VAL A 15 23.99 16.35 34.00
C VAL A 15 23.96 15.14 33.07
N LEU A 16 25.13 14.59 32.71
CA LEU A 16 25.21 13.40 31.86
C LEU A 16 24.60 12.16 32.50
N SER A 17 24.76 11.96 33.81
CA SER A 17 24.16 10.82 34.52
C SER A 17 22.64 10.91 34.57
N ILE A 18 22.09 12.11 34.78
CA ILE A 18 20.64 12.36 34.71
C ILE A 18 20.11 12.08 33.30
N ILE A 19 20.80 12.57 32.26
CA ILE A 19 20.41 12.31 30.85
C ILE A 19 20.40 10.81 30.55
N MET A 20 21.44 10.08 30.94
CA MET A 20 21.52 8.62 30.77
C MET A 20 20.38 7.89 31.47
N MET A 21 20.06 8.29 32.71
CA MET A 21 18.95 7.70 33.46
C MET A 21 17.62 7.95 32.75
N LEU A 22 17.35 9.19 32.31
CA LEU A 22 16.12 9.52 31.57
C LEU A 22 16.02 8.72 30.26
N LEU A 23 17.11 8.64 29.49
CA LEU A 23 17.15 7.90 28.23
C LEU A 23 16.81 6.41 28.42
N SER A 24 17.25 5.79 29.53
CA SER A 24 16.97 4.37 29.81
C SER A 24 15.48 4.07 30.00
N PHE A 25 14.70 5.03 30.50
CA PHE A 25 13.24 4.87 30.67
C PHE A 25 12.45 5.25 29.40
N LEU A 26 12.96 6.18 28.60
CA LEU A 26 12.30 6.68 27.40
C LEU A 26 12.48 5.77 26.17
N THR A 27 13.60 5.04 26.08
CA THR A 27 13.92 4.24 24.90
C THR A 27 12.84 3.21 24.50
N PRO A 28 12.31 2.36 25.39
CA PRO A 28 11.37 1.32 24.97
C PRO A 28 10.11 1.88 24.30
N SER A 29 9.55 2.97 24.83
CA SER A 29 8.35 3.62 24.26
C SER A 29 8.61 4.19 22.86
N ILE A 30 9.78 4.78 22.63
CA ILE A 30 10.14 5.35 21.33
C ILE A 30 10.32 4.24 20.29
N PHE A 31 10.91 3.11 20.67
CA PHE A 31 11.11 1.99 19.74
C PHE A 31 9.79 1.37 19.27
N GLU A 32 8.81 1.20 20.14
CA GLU A 32 7.48 0.69 19.75
C GLU A 32 6.77 1.66 18.81
N GLN A 33 6.77 2.96 19.11
CA GLN A 33 6.16 3.97 18.25
C GLN A 33 6.83 4.03 16.87
N TYR A 34 8.16 3.91 16.83
CA TYR A 34 8.91 3.89 15.59
C TYR A 34 8.56 2.67 14.72
N LYS A 35 8.37 1.50 15.33
CA LYS A 35 7.92 0.29 14.62
C LYS A 35 6.51 0.46 14.04
N PHE A 36 5.55 0.91 14.84
CA PHE A 36 4.20 1.13 14.33
C PHE A 36 4.14 2.21 13.24
N ALA A 37 4.97 3.26 13.36
CA ALA A 37 5.10 4.27 12.31
C ALA A 37 5.65 3.68 11.00
N GLN A 38 6.62 2.76 11.08
CA GLN A 38 7.11 2.04 9.90
C GLN A 38 6.05 1.14 9.28
N ILE A 39 5.28 0.40 10.08
CA ILE A 39 4.19 -0.45 9.57
C ILE A 39 3.14 0.42 8.87
N ARG A 40 2.71 1.52 9.49
CA ARG A 40 1.79 2.49 8.87
C ARG A 40 2.33 3.07 7.57
N GLY A 41 3.58 3.50 7.56
CA GLY A 41 4.23 4.00 6.34
C GLY A 41 4.31 2.96 5.25
N ALA A 42 4.54 1.69 5.62
CA ALA A 42 4.59 0.58 4.67
C ALA A 42 3.20 0.26 4.08
N VAL A 43 2.16 0.30 4.90
CA VAL A 43 0.76 0.10 4.49
C VAL A 43 0.25 1.25 3.62
N GLU A 44 0.63 2.49 3.93
CA GLU A 44 0.30 3.66 3.11
C GLU A 44 0.92 3.56 1.70
N GLN A 45 2.17 3.13 1.60
CA GLN A 45 2.78 2.79 0.31
C GLN A 45 2.02 1.64 -0.38
N GLY A 46 1.54 0.66 0.39
CA GLY A 46 0.66 -0.41 -0.10
C GLY A 46 -0.61 0.12 -0.76
N HIS A 47 -1.25 1.16 -0.21
CA HIS A 47 -2.42 1.83 -0.83
C HIS A 47 -2.08 2.52 -2.14
N GLN A 48 -0.89 3.11 -2.26
CA GLN A 48 -0.42 3.70 -3.52
C GLN A 48 -0.27 2.63 -4.61
N ILE A 49 0.37 1.51 -4.26
CA ILE A 49 0.52 0.35 -5.16
C ILE A 49 -0.85 -0.23 -5.53
N LEU A 50 -1.79 -0.29 -4.58
CA LEU A 50 -3.14 -0.81 -4.78
C LEU A 50 -3.88 -0.02 -5.86
N ASN A 51 -3.79 1.31 -5.82
CA ASN A 51 -4.39 2.17 -6.85
C ASN A 51 -3.79 1.87 -8.23
N THR A 52 -2.48 1.66 -8.30
CA THR A 52 -1.80 1.31 -9.55
C THR A 52 -2.18 -0.10 -10.04
N CYS A 53 -2.38 -1.05 -9.13
CA CYS A 53 -2.91 -2.37 -9.47
C CYS A 53 -4.32 -2.29 -10.06
N GLU A 54 -5.20 -1.49 -9.45
CA GLU A 54 -6.55 -1.28 -9.98
C GLU A 54 -6.54 -0.62 -11.36
N LEU A 55 -5.60 0.30 -11.61
CA LEU A 55 -5.38 0.86 -12.95
C LEU A 55 -4.95 -0.22 -13.95
N ALA A 56 -3.99 -1.07 -13.58
CA ALA A 56 -3.54 -2.17 -14.43
C ALA A 56 -4.68 -3.14 -14.76
N ARG A 57 -5.52 -3.47 -13.79
CA ARG A 57 -6.70 -4.33 -13.97
C ARG A 57 -7.69 -3.75 -14.98
N GLN A 58 -7.91 -2.43 -14.94
CA GLN A 58 -8.87 -1.75 -15.80
C GLN A 58 -8.29 -1.31 -17.15
N LYS A 59 -6.97 -1.42 -17.34
CA LYS A 59 -6.31 -1.07 -18.59
C LYS A 59 -6.67 -2.10 -19.67
N ALA A 60 -7.30 -1.63 -20.74
CA ALA A 60 -7.58 -2.46 -21.90
C ALA A 60 -6.28 -2.76 -22.66
N THR A 61 -5.97 -4.04 -22.86
CA THR A 61 -4.81 -4.50 -23.63
C THR A 61 -5.10 -4.46 -25.12
N ILE A 62 -6.31 -4.84 -25.53
CA ILE A 62 -6.74 -4.89 -26.95
C ILE A 62 -8.19 -4.41 -27.04
N ALA A 63 -8.51 -3.62 -28.06
CA ALA A 63 -9.88 -3.30 -28.43
C ALA A 63 -10.12 -3.65 -29.91
N VAL A 64 -11.00 -4.62 -30.17
CA VAL A 64 -11.35 -5.04 -31.54
C VAL A 64 -12.77 -4.60 -31.85
N ARG A 65 -12.93 -3.86 -32.95
CA ARG A 65 -14.25 -3.48 -33.47
C ARG A 65 -14.71 -4.47 -34.52
N ASN A 66 -15.90 -5.04 -34.32
CA ASN A 66 -16.57 -5.83 -35.34
C ASN A 66 -17.06 -4.88 -36.46
N PRO A 67 -16.63 -5.07 -37.73
CA PRO A 67 -16.97 -4.16 -38.81
C PRO A 67 -18.45 -4.25 -39.26
N VAL A 68 -19.15 -5.33 -38.91
CA VAL A 68 -20.53 -5.59 -39.33
C VAL A 68 -21.53 -5.16 -38.25
N THR A 69 -21.29 -5.57 -36.99
CA THR A 69 -22.19 -5.23 -35.86
C THR A 69 -21.82 -3.92 -35.17
N LEU A 70 -20.67 -3.33 -35.53
CA LEU A 70 -20.08 -2.13 -34.91
C LEU A 70 -19.81 -2.28 -33.40
N GLN A 71 -19.92 -3.49 -32.84
CA GLN A 71 -19.62 -3.79 -31.45
C GLN A 71 -18.10 -3.74 -31.21
N VAL A 72 -17.70 -3.23 -30.05
CA VAL A 72 -16.30 -3.21 -29.62
C VAL A 72 -16.11 -4.21 -28.50
N THR A 73 -15.20 -5.15 -28.69
CA THR A 73 -14.77 -6.09 -27.66
C THR A 73 -13.42 -5.62 -27.12
N THR A 74 -13.39 -5.29 -25.84
CA THR A 74 -12.16 -4.94 -25.11
C THR A 74 -11.68 -6.12 -24.29
N SER A 75 -10.39 -6.44 -24.38
CA SER A 75 -9.71 -7.43 -23.55
C SER A 75 -8.82 -6.73 -22.54
N PHE A 76 -8.77 -7.26 -21.32
CA PHE A 76 -7.99 -6.73 -20.19
C PHE A 76 -6.87 -7.71 -19.81
N HIS A 77 -5.98 -7.29 -18.91
CA HIS A 77 -4.96 -8.17 -18.35
C HIS A 77 -5.58 -9.37 -17.61
N GLY A 78 -4.92 -10.53 -17.67
CA GLY A 78 -5.35 -11.73 -16.96
C GLY A 78 -5.14 -11.63 -15.45
N GLU A 79 -5.81 -12.50 -14.69
CA GLU A 79 -5.67 -12.55 -13.25
C GLU A 79 -4.27 -12.98 -12.81
N VAL A 80 -3.80 -12.39 -11.70
CA VAL A 80 -2.61 -12.77 -10.95
C VAL A 80 -3.07 -13.27 -9.58
N THR A 81 -3.27 -14.58 -9.48
CA THR A 81 -3.87 -15.23 -8.30
C THR A 81 -2.86 -15.54 -7.19
N ASP A 82 -1.59 -15.70 -7.56
CA ASP A 82 -0.47 -15.93 -6.63
C ASP A 82 0.19 -14.61 -6.21
N TRP A 83 0.74 -14.58 -4.99
CA TRP A 83 1.46 -13.41 -4.49
C TRP A 83 2.69 -13.14 -5.34
N THR A 84 2.65 -12.02 -6.07
CA THR A 84 3.65 -11.69 -7.08
C THR A 84 4.32 -10.37 -6.74
N SER A 85 5.62 -10.23 -7.03
CA SER A 85 6.34 -8.98 -6.78
C SER A 85 5.79 -7.82 -7.63
N VAL A 86 5.65 -6.65 -7.02
CA VAL A 86 5.20 -5.40 -7.67
C VAL A 86 6.07 -4.97 -8.86
N THR A 87 7.30 -5.49 -8.98
CA THR A 87 8.11 -5.32 -10.21
C THR A 87 7.39 -5.81 -11.47
N GLN A 88 6.56 -6.85 -11.37
CA GLN A 88 5.77 -7.33 -12.50
C GLN A 88 4.54 -6.46 -12.77
N LEU A 89 4.06 -5.70 -11.79
CA LEU A 89 2.93 -4.79 -11.96
C LEU A 89 3.31 -3.61 -12.85
N ASP A 90 4.52 -3.05 -12.67
CA ASP A 90 5.02 -1.96 -13.52
C ASP A 90 5.14 -2.39 -15.00
N ALA A 91 5.54 -3.65 -15.24
CA ALA A 91 5.59 -4.23 -16.58
C ALA A 91 4.20 -4.34 -17.25
N LEU A 92 3.11 -4.47 -16.49
CA LEU A 92 1.73 -4.44 -17.03
C LEU A 92 1.29 -3.03 -17.45
N LEU A 93 1.96 -2.00 -16.94
CA LEU A 93 1.60 -0.59 -17.09
C LEU A 93 2.58 0.20 -17.97
N ASP A 94 3.34 -0.48 -18.82
CA ASP A 94 4.33 0.08 -19.75
C ASP A 94 5.57 0.71 -19.08
N GLY A 95 5.80 0.51 -17.78
CA GLY A 95 7.09 0.81 -17.12
C GLY A 95 7.32 2.26 -16.67
N ASP A 96 6.29 3.11 -16.67
CA ASP A 96 6.39 4.53 -16.26
C ASP A 96 5.77 4.81 -14.88
N HIS A 97 5.52 3.77 -14.09
CA HIS A 97 4.91 3.91 -12.77
C HIS A 97 5.98 3.73 -11.70
N TYR A 98 6.40 4.83 -11.08
CA TYR A 98 7.38 4.80 -9.99
C TYR A 98 6.77 4.15 -8.75
N LEU A 99 6.85 2.82 -8.67
CA LEU A 99 6.30 2.01 -7.58
C LEU A 99 7.39 1.64 -6.57
N PRO A 100 7.12 1.78 -5.26
CA PRO A 100 8.05 1.27 -4.25
C PRO A 100 8.08 -0.27 -4.33
N VAL A 101 9.27 -0.82 -4.59
CA VAL A 101 9.47 -2.28 -4.74
C VAL A 101 9.70 -2.95 -3.39
N MET A 102 10.38 -2.26 -2.47
CA MET A 102 10.76 -2.79 -1.16
C MET A 102 10.10 -1.98 -0.04
N SER A 103 9.65 -2.69 0.99
CA SER A 103 9.14 -2.10 2.22
C SER A 103 10.28 -1.61 3.12
N PRO A 104 9.99 -0.81 4.16
CA PRO A 104 10.94 -0.48 5.22
C PRO A 104 11.57 -1.69 5.93
N PHE A 105 10.93 -2.86 5.83
CA PHE A 105 11.39 -4.14 6.39
C PHE A 105 12.31 -4.92 5.43
N ASN A 106 12.73 -4.30 4.32
CA ASN A 106 13.56 -4.94 3.29
C ASN A 106 12.89 -6.20 2.67
N THR A 107 11.56 -6.23 2.68
CA THR A 107 10.75 -7.25 2.01
C THR A 107 10.09 -6.67 0.78
N PRO A 108 9.92 -7.43 -0.31
CA PRO A 108 9.24 -6.91 -1.49
C PRO A 108 7.76 -6.65 -1.19
N TYR A 109 7.21 -5.60 -1.78
CA TYR A 109 5.77 -5.48 -1.90
C TYR A 109 5.25 -6.53 -2.87
N LEU A 110 4.13 -7.15 -2.48
CA LEU A 110 3.48 -8.20 -3.24
C LEU A 110 2.11 -7.72 -3.70
N PHE A 111 1.61 -8.25 -4.82
CA PHE A 111 0.26 -7.98 -5.28
C PHE A 111 -0.41 -9.26 -5.79
N LYS A 112 -1.73 -9.20 -5.78
CA LYS A 112 -2.65 -10.10 -6.46
C LYS A 112 -3.66 -9.24 -7.23
N MET A 113 -4.02 -9.70 -8.41
CA MET A 113 -4.99 -9.03 -9.29
C MET A 113 -6.06 -10.03 -9.69
N GLN A 114 -7.27 -9.88 -9.16
CA GLN A 114 -8.41 -10.70 -9.53
C GLN A 114 -9.31 -9.91 -10.49
N GLU A 115 -10.31 -10.55 -11.09
CA GLU A 115 -11.23 -9.89 -12.05
C GLU A 115 -11.87 -8.62 -11.46
N ARG A 116 -12.20 -8.63 -10.17
CA ARG A 116 -12.98 -7.57 -9.51
C ARG A 116 -12.18 -6.62 -8.63
N PHE A 117 -11.06 -7.04 -8.09
CA PHE A 117 -10.29 -6.25 -7.14
C PHE A 117 -8.82 -6.64 -7.15
N CYS A 118 -7.99 -5.70 -6.71
CA CYS A 118 -6.60 -5.93 -6.39
C CYS A 118 -6.39 -6.07 -4.88
N THR A 119 -5.32 -6.77 -4.52
CA THR A 119 -4.85 -6.86 -3.13
C THR A 119 -3.34 -6.72 -3.12
N VAL A 120 -2.83 -5.88 -2.23
CA VAL A 120 -1.40 -5.66 -2.02
C VAL A 120 -1.00 -6.27 -0.67
N GLY A 121 0.06 -7.07 -0.67
CA GLY A 121 0.62 -7.69 0.50
C GLY A 121 1.82 -6.89 1.01
N VAL A 122 1.78 -6.50 2.27
CA VAL A 122 2.89 -5.85 2.99
C VAL A 122 3.38 -6.82 4.06
N GLN A 123 4.58 -7.35 3.87
CA GLN A 123 5.21 -8.23 4.85
C GLN A 123 5.84 -7.40 5.97
N VAL A 124 5.59 -7.81 7.22
CA VAL A 124 6.16 -7.23 8.43
C VAL A 124 6.93 -8.29 9.22
N ASP A 125 7.96 -7.86 9.94
CA ASP A 125 8.86 -8.74 10.69
C ASP A 125 8.34 -9.20 12.06
N GLU A 126 7.06 -8.99 12.31
CA GLU A 126 6.42 -9.34 13.58
C GLU A 126 5.19 -10.19 13.35
N ALA A 127 4.96 -11.11 14.28
CA ALA A 127 3.76 -11.92 14.32
C ALA A 127 2.62 -11.06 14.87
N LEU A 128 1.84 -10.48 13.96
CA LEU A 128 0.63 -9.72 14.27
C LEU A 128 -0.60 -10.61 14.10
N ASP A 129 -1.53 -10.52 15.05
CA ASP A 129 -2.87 -11.11 14.99
C ASP A 129 -3.89 -10.02 14.69
N GLY A 130 -4.07 -9.73 13.40
CA GLY A 130 -4.79 -8.54 12.95
C GLY A 130 -4.00 -7.25 13.19
N TRP A 131 -4.22 -6.25 12.33
CA TRP A 131 -3.60 -4.94 12.49
C TRP A 131 -4.51 -3.87 11.91
N GLU A 132 -4.95 -2.90 12.72
CA GLU A 132 -5.79 -1.75 12.33
C GLU A 132 -7.01 -2.07 11.44
N GLY A 133 -7.58 -3.28 11.58
CA GLY A 133 -8.74 -3.73 10.80
C GLY A 133 -8.41 -4.33 9.42
N TYR A 134 -7.13 -4.44 9.07
CA TYR A 134 -6.68 -5.14 7.88
C TYR A 134 -6.69 -6.66 8.08
N GLU A 135 -6.95 -7.39 6.99
CA GLU A 135 -6.73 -8.83 6.96
C GLU A 135 -5.24 -9.12 7.08
N THR A 136 -4.89 -10.09 7.91
CA THR A 136 -3.50 -10.50 8.12
C THR A 136 -3.38 -12.00 7.91
N SER A 137 -2.22 -12.44 7.41
CA SER A 137 -1.93 -13.86 7.23
C SER A 137 -0.56 -14.18 7.80
N PRO A 138 -0.44 -15.21 8.66
CA PRO A 138 0.85 -15.59 9.21
C PRO A 138 1.74 -16.16 8.11
N LEU A 139 3.02 -15.79 8.15
CA LEU A 139 4.08 -16.33 7.30
C LEU A 139 5.05 -17.18 8.15
N ALA A 140 5.78 -18.07 7.49
CA ALA A 140 6.82 -18.85 8.16
C ALA A 140 7.89 -17.91 8.76
N GLY A 141 8.44 -18.26 9.92
CA GLY A 141 9.48 -17.46 10.59
C GLY A 141 8.95 -16.37 11.52
N GLY A 142 7.64 -16.30 11.78
CA GLY A 142 7.06 -15.30 12.68
C GLY A 142 6.85 -13.92 12.03
N HIS A 143 6.87 -13.87 10.70
CA HIS A 143 6.46 -12.70 9.92
C HIS A 143 4.94 -12.73 9.69
N THR A 144 4.35 -11.57 9.44
CA THR A 144 2.94 -11.45 9.06
C THR A 144 2.82 -10.73 7.72
N LEU A 145 1.87 -11.16 6.89
CA LEU A 145 1.47 -10.46 5.68
C LEU A 145 0.20 -9.65 5.96
N ILE A 146 0.31 -8.33 5.92
CA ILE A 146 -0.83 -7.42 5.99
C ILE A 146 -1.39 -7.26 4.58
N GLN A 147 -2.69 -7.53 4.40
CA GLN A 147 -3.36 -7.45 3.12
C GLN A 147 -4.11 -6.12 3.00
N VAL A 148 -3.63 -5.27 2.09
CA VAL A 148 -4.21 -3.99 1.73
C VAL A 148 -5.04 -4.21 0.48
N SER A 149 -6.35 -4.31 0.63
CA SER A 149 -7.29 -4.41 -0.49
C SER A 149 -8.11 -3.14 -0.62
N THR A 150 -8.68 -2.93 -1.80
CA THR A 150 -9.82 -2.02 -1.86
C THR A 150 -10.91 -2.60 -0.94
N PRO A 151 -11.60 -1.79 -0.11
CA PRO A 151 -12.81 -2.27 0.53
C PRO A 151 -13.72 -2.71 -0.61
N TYR A 152 -14.24 -3.94 -0.56
CA TYR A 152 -15.09 -4.51 -1.61
C TYR A 152 -16.05 -3.42 -2.08
N ALA A 153 -15.75 -2.81 -3.23
CA ALA A 153 -16.57 -1.74 -3.74
C ALA A 153 -17.90 -2.43 -3.97
N LYS A 154 -18.92 -2.07 -3.18
CA LYS A 154 -20.30 -2.45 -3.48
C LYS A 154 -20.44 -2.26 -4.99
N PRO A 155 -20.80 -3.33 -5.74
CA PRO A 155 -20.64 -3.35 -7.19
C PRO A 155 -21.15 -2.02 -7.72
N VAL A 156 -20.25 -1.20 -8.26
CA VAL A 156 -20.63 0.06 -8.87
C VAL A 156 -21.53 -0.38 -10.01
N THR A 157 -22.84 -0.26 -9.80
CA THR A 157 -23.77 -0.73 -10.79
C THR A 157 -23.49 0.10 -12.04
N THR A 158 -23.38 -0.58 -13.18
CA THR A 158 -23.17 0.08 -14.47
C THR A 158 -24.30 1.07 -14.79
N ASP A 159 -25.36 1.11 -13.98
CA ASP A 159 -26.49 2.02 -14.05
C ASP A 159 -26.06 3.48 -14.17
N TRP A 160 -25.05 3.93 -13.42
CA TRP A 160 -24.59 5.32 -13.53
C TRP A 160 -23.89 5.61 -14.87
N VAL A 161 -23.03 4.69 -15.34
CA VAL A 161 -22.34 4.83 -16.64
C VAL A 161 -23.33 4.69 -17.79
N GLN A 162 -24.28 3.76 -17.68
CA GLN A 162 -25.37 3.61 -18.64
C GLN A 162 -26.31 4.81 -18.63
N PHE A 163 -26.57 5.40 -17.47
CA PHE A 163 -27.35 6.63 -17.34
C PHE A 163 -26.63 7.80 -18.01
N GLN A 164 -25.35 8.04 -17.68
CA GLN A 164 -24.54 9.06 -18.34
C GLN A 164 -24.47 8.85 -19.84
N LYS A 165 -24.26 7.60 -20.28
CA LYS A 165 -24.25 7.24 -21.69
C LYS A 165 -25.59 7.59 -22.34
N ARG A 166 -26.73 7.17 -21.78
CA ARG A 166 -28.07 7.54 -22.29
C ARG A 166 -28.29 9.05 -22.32
N THR A 167 -27.86 9.79 -21.30
CA THR A 167 -28.01 11.24 -21.23
C THR A 167 -27.17 11.95 -22.30
N LEU A 168 -25.98 11.44 -22.60
CA LEU A 168 -25.05 12.03 -23.57
C LEU A 168 -25.29 11.56 -25.01
N SER A 169 -25.75 10.32 -25.21
CA SER A 169 -26.02 9.72 -26.53
C SER A 169 -27.46 9.90 -27.00
N GLY A 170 -28.38 10.34 -26.13
CA GLY A 170 -29.80 10.46 -26.45
C GLY A 170 -30.50 9.12 -26.67
N GLU A 171 -29.87 8.00 -26.36
CA GLU A 171 -30.43 6.65 -26.55
C GLU A 171 -31.52 6.37 -25.51
N THR A 172 -32.76 6.15 -25.97
CA THR A 172 -33.85 5.62 -25.14
C THR A 172 -34.00 4.11 -25.42
N SER A 173 -33.91 3.29 -24.38
CA SER A 173 -34.20 1.85 -24.46
C SER A 173 -35.62 1.58 -23.97
N ARG A 174 -36.42 0.90 -24.77
CA ARG A 174 -37.71 0.32 -24.36
C ARG A 174 -37.50 -1.10 -23.83
#